data_AF-A0A1H7NXM9-F1
#
_entry.id   AF-A0A1H7NXM9-F1
#
_cell.length_a   1.000
_cell.length_b   1.000
_cell.length_c   1.000
_cell.angle_alpha   90.00
_cell.angle_beta   90.00
_cell.angle_gamma   90.00
#
_symmetry.space_group_name_H-M   'P 1'
#
loop_
_entity.id
_entity.type
_entity.pdbx_description
1 polymer ?
#
loop_
_entity_poly.entity_id
_entity_poly.type
_entity_poly.pdbx_seq_one_letter_code
_entity_poly.pdbx_strand_id
1 'polypeptide(L)'
;MLLLASTGGTACAKRVGPAACETPPPFQVVLDVSAQVNPDPRGRSLPTVVQILQLQDSVKLDRAGFRDLWSSPQEFLGKDLLQTAEFTVAPGQKFQRWIQRDPKARFVLAMGHFRQPLGYSWRAIAKLDPVPEVFCSERPAGEQDAPRPGDLQLRYRLQGYQLDILRRHAVLTPPAPKRSS
;
A
#
# COMPACT_ATOMS: atom_id res chain seq x y z
N MET A 1 41.65 -39.44 35.83
CA MET A 1 41.21 -38.10 35.37
C MET A 1 41.16 -38.13 33.85
N LEU A 2 40.05 -38.62 33.28
CA LEU A 2 39.81 -38.63 31.83
C LEU A 2 38.85 -37.47 31.52
N LEU A 3 39.31 -36.50 30.74
CA LEU A 3 38.51 -35.38 30.25
C LEU A 3 37.90 -35.77 28.90
N LEU A 4 36.58 -36.00 28.88
CA LEU A 4 35.79 -36.09 27.65
C LEU A 4 35.43 -34.68 27.20
N ALA A 5 36.06 -34.20 26.14
CA ALA A 5 35.71 -32.94 25.50
C ALA A 5 34.53 -33.16 24.54
N SER A 6 33.37 -32.64 24.90
CA SER A 6 32.16 -32.64 24.05
C SER A 6 32.19 -31.43 23.11
N THR A 7 32.35 -31.67 21.81
CA THR A 7 32.16 -30.66 20.76
C THR A 7 30.68 -30.57 20.37
N GLY A 8 29.95 -29.68 21.04
CA GLY A 8 28.60 -29.30 20.63
C GLY A 8 28.65 -28.26 19.51
N GLY A 9 28.55 -28.70 18.25
CA GLY A 9 28.40 -27.81 17.11
C GLY A 9 26.96 -27.33 16.98
N THR A 10 26.69 -26.07 17.35
CA THR A 10 25.41 -25.41 17.03
C THR A 10 25.39 -25.05 15.54
N ALA A 11 24.76 -25.89 14.72
CA ALA A 11 24.42 -25.53 13.36
C ALA A 11 23.29 -24.49 13.38
N CYS A 12 23.62 -23.23 13.06
CA CYS A 12 22.64 -22.20 12.75
C CYS A 12 21.91 -22.60 11.45
N ALA A 13 20.78 -23.28 11.58
CA ALA A 13 19.83 -23.43 10.49
C ALA A 13 19.33 -22.03 10.09
N LYS A 14 19.87 -21.46 9.01
CA LYS A 14 19.26 -20.32 8.33
C LYS A 14 17.85 -20.74 7.97
N ARG A 15 16.85 -20.20 8.67
CA ARG A 15 15.46 -20.31 8.25
C ARG A 15 15.37 -19.63 6.89
N VAL A 16 15.38 -20.42 5.83
CA VAL A 16 15.03 -19.95 4.48
C VAL A 16 13.55 -19.60 4.58
N GLY A 17 13.26 -18.30 4.70
CA GLY A 17 11.88 -17.83 4.62
C GLY A 17 11.28 -18.22 3.27
N PRO A 18 9.95 -18.24 3.14
CA PRO A 18 9.32 -18.49 1.84
C PRO A 18 9.89 -17.52 0.80
N ALA A 19 10.11 -18.02 -0.42
CA ALA A 19 10.62 -17.23 -1.52
C ALA A 19 9.75 -15.98 -1.70
N ALA A 20 10.38 -14.80 -1.77
CA ALA A 20 9.66 -13.56 -2.00
C ALA A 20 9.16 -13.53 -3.45
N CYS A 21 7.90 -13.16 -3.66
CA CYS A 21 7.35 -13.02 -4.99
C CYS A 21 8.05 -11.87 -5.75
N GLU A 22 8.82 -12.20 -6.79
CA GLU A 22 9.56 -11.22 -7.59
C GLU A 22 8.67 -10.45 -8.57
N THR A 23 7.52 -11.00 -8.94
CA THR A 23 6.55 -10.40 -9.86
C THR A 23 5.15 -10.36 -9.23
N PRO A 24 4.97 -9.57 -8.16
CA PRO A 24 3.69 -9.52 -7.47
C PRO A 24 2.60 -8.97 -8.39
N PRO A 25 1.36 -9.48 -8.29
CA PRO A 25 0.24 -8.88 -8.96
C PRO A 25 -0.01 -7.45 -8.44
N PRO A 26 -0.70 -6.60 -9.23
CA PRO A 26 -1.07 -5.26 -8.80
C PRO A 26 -2.07 -5.31 -7.64
N PHE A 27 -2.16 -4.23 -6.88
CA PHE A 27 -3.25 -4.01 -5.92
C PHE A 27 -4.18 -2.91 -6.44
N GLN A 28 -5.43 -2.94 -6.00
CA GLN A 28 -6.41 -1.92 -6.36
C GLN A 28 -6.55 -0.89 -5.25
N VAL A 29 -6.52 0.38 -5.63
CA VAL A 29 -6.96 1.49 -4.77
C VAL A 29 -8.39 1.83 -5.15
N VAL A 30 -9.27 1.90 -4.16
CA VAL A 30 -10.67 2.31 -4.33
C VAL A 30 -10.94 3.49 -3.41
N LEU A 31 -11.47 4.58 -3.96
CA LEU A 31 -11.81 5.78 -3.20
C LEU A 31 -13.32 6.00 -3.19
N ASP A 32 -13.85 6.14 -1.97
CA ASP A 32 -15.17 6.71 -1.72
C ASP A 32 -15.01 8.22 -1.42
N VAL A 33 -15.22 9.05 -2.45
CA VAL A 33 -15.02 10.49 -2.33
C VAL A 33 -16.34 11.16 -1.96
N SER A 34 -16.37 11.82 -0.80
CA SER A 34 -17.53 12.60 -0.35
C SER A 34 -17.78 13.80 -1.28
N ALA A 35 -19.05 14.20 -1.38
CA ALA A 35 -19.42 15.47 -1.99
C ALA A 35 -18.86 16.69 -1.24
N GLN A 36 -18.45 16.53 0.03
CA GLN A 36 -17.86 17.57 0.90
C GLN A 36 -16.35 17.40 1.06
N VAL A 37 -15.64 16.97 0.01
CA VAL A 37 -14.18 16.80 0.05
C VAL A 37 -13.44 18.13 -0.16
N ASN A 38 -12.39 18.33 0.62
CA ASN A 38 -11.42 19.43 0.54
C ASN A 38 -12.05 20.82 0.30
N PRO A 39 -13.02 21.25 1.13
CA PRO A 39 -13.74 22.48 0.88
C PRO A 39 -12.84 23.72 0.97
N ASP A 40 -13.17 24.76 0.20
CA ASP A 40 -12.63 26.10 0.37
C ASP A 40 -13.27 26.84 1.58
N PRO A 41 -12.78 28.05 1.95
CA PRO A 41 -13.37 28.80 3.06
C PRO A 41 -14.84 29.20 2.88
N ARG A 42 -15.42 29.07 1.68
CA ARG A 42 -16.84 29.29 1.39
C ARG A 42 -17.64 27.97 1.39
N GLY A 43 -17.01 26.85 1.75
CA GLY A 43 -17.62 25.53 1.78
C GLY A 43 -17.71 24.82 0.42
N ARG A 44 -17.12 25.38 -0.65
CA ARG A 44 -17.16 24.73 -1.97
C ARG A 44 -16.13 23.61 -2.03
N SER A 45 -16.58 22.39 -2.29
CA SER A 45 -15.72 21.21 -2.44
C SER A 45 -14.84 21.30 -3.67
N LEU A 46 -13.60 20.83 -3.57
CA LEU A 46 -12.59 20.95 -4.62
C LEU A 46 -12.09 19.59 -5.10
N PRO A 47 -11.66 19.48 -6.37
CA PRO A 47 -10.85 18.36 -6.82
C PRO A 47 -9.66 18.16 -5.87
N THR A 48 -9.39 16.90 -5.54
CA THR A 48 -8.37 16.55 -4.54
C THR A 48 -7.40 15.56 -5.16
N VAL A 49 -6.12 15.87 -5.05
CA VAL A 49 -5.06 14.95 -5.43
C VAL A 49 -4.88 13.92 -4.32
N VAL A 50 -4.79 12.65 -4.72
CA VAL A 50 -4.41 11.54 -3.84
C VAL A 50 -3.13 10.93 -4.36
N GLN A 51 -2.14 10.86 -3.48
CA GLN A 51 -0.84 10.28 -3.75
C GLN A 51 -0.68 8.98 -2.97
N ILE A 52 -0.18 7.95 -3.65
CA ILE A 52 0.07 6.62 -3.13
C ILE A 52 1.58 6.38 -3.15
N LEU A 53 2.16 6.15 -1.99
CA LEU A 53 3.59 5.84 -1.81
C LEU A 53 3.74 4.38 -1.40
N GLN A 54 4.47 3.59 -2.19
CA GLN A 54 4.89 2.24 -1.81
C GLN A 54 6.23 2.31 -1.09
N LEU A 55 6.31 1.68 0.08
CA LEU A 55 7.47 1.81 0.96
C LEU A 55 8.03 0.44 1.36
N GLN A 56 9.36 0.40 1.48
CA GLN A 56 10.07 -0.74 2.06
C GLN A 56 9.96 -0.75 3.60
N ASP A 57 9.97 0.41 4.23
CA ASP A 57 9.87 0.60 5.68
C ASP A 57 9.00 1.83 6.01
N SER A 58 8.33 1.81 7.16
CA SER A 58 7.42 2.87 7.59
C SER A 58 7.98 3.73 8.73
N VAL A 59 9.12 3.39 9.35
CA VAL A 59 9.62 4.07 10.56
C VAL A 59 9.76 5.58 10.38
N LYS A 60 10.21 6.04 9.20
CA LYS A 60 10.33 7.48 8.93
C LYS A 60 8.98 8.22 8.95
N LEU A 61 7.87 7.51 8.69
CA LEU A 61 6.54 8.09 8.69
C LEU A 61 6.04 8.50 10.08
N ASP A 62 6.67 8.03 11.15
CA ASP A 62 6.29 8.38 12.53
C ASP A 62 6.53 9.86 12.81
N ARG A 63 7.56 10.43 12.18
CA ARG A 63 7.93 11.85 12.30
C ARG A 63 7.62 12.69 11.06
N ALA A 64 7.01 12.10 10.04
CA ALA A 64 6.71 12.80 8.79
C ALA A 64 5.52 13.74 8.98
N GLY A 65 5.75 15.04 8.70
CA GLY A 65 4.69 16.01 8.55
C GLY A 65 4.08 15.99 7.14
N PHE A 66 2.96 16.70 6.98
CA PHE A 66 2.31 16.85 5.66
C PHE A 66 3.28 17.45 4.63
N ARG A 67 3.99 18.52 4.99
CA ARG A 67 4.86 19.25 4.05
C ARG A 67 6.01 18.37 3.56
N ASP A 68 6.62 17.58 4.44
CA ASP A 68 7.75 16.71 4.11
C ASP A 68 7.40 15.75 2.97
N LEU A 69 6.21 15.16 3.03
CA LEU A 69 5.74 14.20 2.03
C LEU A 69 5.09 14.88 0.82
N TRP A 70 4.48 16.04 0.99
CA TRP A 70 3.84 16.76 -0.11
C TRP A 70 4.84 17.42 -1.05
N SER A 71 5.94 18.01 -0.53
CA SER A 71 6.91 18.72 -1.37
C SER A 71 7.96 17.80 -2.00
N SER A 72 8.55 16.92 -1.20
CA SER A 72 9.70 16.11 -1.60
C SER A 72 9.71 14.74 -0.92
N PRO A 73 8.76 13.83 -1.21
CA PRO A 73 8.69 12.54 -0.54
C PRO A 73 9.98 11.72 -0.70
N GLN A 74 10.66 11.82 -1.85
CA GLN A 74 11.96 11.17 -2.08
C GLN A 74 13.07 11.68 -1.17
N GLU A 75 13.10 12.98 -0.87
CA GLU A 75 14.12 13.59 -0.01
C GLU A 75 13.96 13.10 1.44
N PHE A 76 12.71 13.04 1.93
CA PHE A 76 12.43 12.60 3.28
C PHE A 76 12.58 11.08 3.46
N LEU A 77 12.03 10.29 2.52
CA LEU A 77 11.96 8.83 2.63
C LEU A 77 13.22 8.14 2.09
N GLY A 78 13.94 8.75 1.15
CA GLY A 78 15.15 8.20 0.56
C GLY A 78 14.89 6.81 -0.05
N LYS A 79 15.74 5.84 0.28
CA LYS A 79 15.64 4.46 -0.21
C LYS A 79 14.37 3.72 0.23
N ASP A 80 13.67 4.22 1.25
CA ASP A 80 12.46 3.56 1.75
C ASP A 80 11.28 3.82 0.82
N LEU A 81 11.33 4.87 -0.02
CA LEU A 81 10.36 5.10 -1.09
C LEU A 81 10.72 4.25 -2.31
N LEU A 82 9.78 3.39 -2.72
CA LEU A 82 9.95 2.47 -3.84
C LEU A 82 9.23 2.97 -5.08
N GLN A 83 7.98 3.39 -4.93
CA GLN A 83 7.15 3.88 -6.02
C GLN A 83 6.14 4.93 -5.55
N THR A 84 5.77 5.82 -6.47
CA THR A 84 4.73 6.82 -6.29
C THR A 84 3.70 6.71 -7.41
N ALA A 85 2.42 6.81 -7.07
CA ALA A 85 1.34 7.01 -8.02
C ALA A 85 0.46 8.17 -7.55
N GLU A 86 -0.06 8.96 -8.49
CA GLU A 86 -0.87 10.14 -8.18
C GLU A 86 -2.09 10.21 -9.10
N PHE A 87 -3.22 10.63 -8.54
CA PHE A 87 -4.45 10.86 -9.30
C PHE A 87 -5.30 11.95 -8.66
N THR A 88 -6.06 12.67 -9.49
CA THR A 88 -7.00 13.70 -9.04
C THR A 88 -8.42 13.15 -9.06
N VAL A 89 -9.16 13.36 -7.98
CA VAL A 89 -10.56 12.97 -7.87
C VAL A 89 -11.48 14.17 -7.66
N ALA A 90 -12.67 14.12 -8.28
CA ALA A 90 -13.71 15.12 -8.12
C ALA A 90 -14.59 14.83 -6.89
N PRO A 91 -15.23 15.86 -6.29
CA PRO A 91 -16.22 15.65 -5.23
C PRO A 91 -17.32 14.67 -5.65
N GLY A 92 -17.64 13.69 -4.80
CA GLY A 92 -18.65 12.67 -5.08
C GLY A 92 -18.22 11.53 -6.01
N GLN A 93 -17.01 11.57 -6.56
CA GLN A 93 -16.54 10.56 -7.51
C GLN A 93 -16.36 9.18 -6.86
N LYS A 94 -16.81 8.12 -7.54
CA LYS A 94 -16.36 6.75 -7.29
C LYS A 94 -15.12 6.51 -8.15
N PHE A 95 -13.98 6.28 -7.51
CA PHE A 95 -12.71 6.13 -8.21
C PHE A 95 -12.09 4.78 -7.87
N GLN A 96 -11.51 4.13 -8.88
CA GLN A 96 -10.74 2.91 -8.72
C GLN A 96 -9.55 2.92 -9.67
N ARG A 97 -8.38 2.48 -9.18
CA ARG A 97 -7.17 2.39 -9.99
C ARG A 97 -6.34 1.20 -9.54
N TRP A 98 -5.89 0.41 -10.50
CA TRP A 98 -4.89 -0.61 -10.26
C TRP A 98 -3.49 0.02 -10.21
N ILE A 99 -2.68 -0.43 -9.26
CA ILE A 99 -1.32 0.06 -9.04
C ILE A 99 -0.40 -1.15 -9.08
N GLN A 100 0.65 -1.06 -9.91
CA GLN A 100 1.67 -2.09 -9.97
C GLN A 100 2.35 -2.20 -8.60
N ARG A 101 2.42 -3.40 -8.04
CA ARG A 101 3.07 -3.60 -6.74
C ARG A 101 4.58 -3.72 -6.95
N ASP A 102 5.36 -2.97 -6.17
CA ASP A 102 6.79 -3.19 -6.09
C ASP A 102 7.07 -4.48 -5.28
N PRO A 103 7.95 -5.39 -5.74
CA PRO A 103 8.28 -6.63 -5.03
C PRO A 103 8.79 -6.41 -3.61
N LYS A 104 9.41 -5.26 -3.34
CA LYS A 104 9.98 -4.89 -2.04
C LYS A 104 8.99 -4.11 -1.17
N ALA A 105 7.80 -3.76 -1.67
CA ALA A 105 6.81 -2.98 -0.94
C ALA A 105 6.21 -3.78 0.23
N ARG A 106 6.39 -3.23 1.43
CA ARG A 106 5.84 -3.72 2.70
C ARG A 106 4.78 -2.80 3.27
N PHE A 107 4.71 -1.56 2.80
CA PHE A 107 3.72 -0.58 3.21
C PHE A 107 3.22 0.23 2.02
N VAL A 108 2.00 0.73 2.15
CA VAL A 108 1.41 1.76 1.30
C VAL A 108 0.99 2.91 2.19
N LEU A 109 1.44 4.11 1.89
CA LEU A 109 0.86 5.33 2.41
C LEU A 109 -0.04 5.94 1.34
N ALA A 110 -1.30 6.18 1.67
CA ALA A 110 -2.19 7.02 0.89
C ALA A 110 -2.28 8.39 1.56
N MET A 111 -2.14 9.45 0.77
CA MET A 111 -2.14 10.84 1.24
C MET A 111 -3.08 11.67 0.36
N GLY A 112 -3.99 12.40 1.00
CA GLY A 112 -4.78 13.43 0.33
C GLY A 112 -4.06 14.77 0.40
N HIS A 113 -3.86 15.44 -0.73
CA HIS A 113 -3.33 16.81 -0.76
C HIS A 113 -4.43 17.81 -0.37
N PHE A 114 -4.73 17.86 0.92
CA PHE A 114 -5.77 18.73 1.47
C PHE A 114 -5.26 20.16 1.69
N ARG A 115 -6.19 21.12 1.62
CA ARG A 115 -5.90 22.54 1.89
C ARG A 115 -5.64 22.84 3.36
N GLN A 116 -6.29 22.10 4.25
CA GLN A 116 -6.17 22.27 5.70
C GLN A 116 -5.95 20.90 6.37
N PRO A 117 -4.78 20.27 6.18
CA PRO A 117 -4.49 18.99 6.81
C PRO A 117 -4.41 19.16 8.34
N LEU A 118 -5.09 18.30 9.09
CA LEU A 118 -5.13 18.33 10.56
C LEU A 118 -4.48 17.07 11.13
N GLY A 119 -3.50 17.26 12.02
CA GLY A 119 -2.80 16.14 12.67
C GLY A 119 -2.26 15.13 11.65
N TYR A 120 -2.77 13.89 11.71
CA TYR A 120 -2.45 12.81 10.77
C TYR A 120 -3.61 12.39 9.87
N SER A 121 -4.76 13.06 9.93
CA SER A 121 -5.97 12.64 9.19
C SER A 121 -5.83 12.75 7.68
N TRP A 122 -4.81 13.43 7.19
CA TRP A 122 -4.53 13.59 5.75
C TRP A 122 -3.92 12.34 5.11
N ARG A 123 -3.55 11.33 5.91
CA ARG A 123 -2.92 10.09 5.45
C ARG A 123 -3.50 8.85 6.11
N ALA A 124 -3.37 7.73 5.41
CA ALA A 124 -3.55 6.40 5.95
C ALA A 124 -2.40 5.48 5.54
N ILE A 125 -1.97 4.60 6.46
CA ILE A 125 -0.91 3.61 6.20
C ILE A 125 -1.51 2.21 6.20
N ALA A 126 -1.23 1.45 5.15
CA ALA A 126 -1.52 0.04 5.05
C ALA A 126 -0.23 -0.78 5.04
N LYS A 127 -0.13 -1.79 5.91
CA LYS A 127 0.86 -2.86 5.76
C LYS A 127 0.43 -3.75 4.59
N LEU A 128 1.37 -4.06 3.71
CA LEU A 128 1.22 -5.04 2.65
C LEU A 128 1.79 -6.37 3.12
N ASP A 129 0.94 -7.39 3.22
CA ASP A 129 1.41 -8.74 3.49
C ASP A 129 2.15 -9.30 2.27
N PRO A 130 3.12 -10.21 2.47
CA PRO A 130 3.78 -10.91 1.38
C PRO A 130 2.75 -11.59 0.46
N VAL A 131 2.97 -11.52 -0.85
CA VAL A 131 2.12 -12.24 -1.81
C VAL A 131 2.38 -13.74 -1.63
N PRO A 132 1.37 -14.57 -1.32
CA PRO A 132 1.56 -16.01 -1.28
C PRO A 132 2.00 -16.52 -2.66
N GLU A 133 2.89 -17.52 -2.69
CA GLU A 133 3.50 -18.05 -3.92
C GLU A 133 2.45 -18.43 -4.98
N VAL A 134 1.33 -19.02 -4.56
CA VAL A 134 0.21 -19.41 -5.45
C VAL A 134 -0.46 -18.24 -6.18
N PHE A 135 -0.26 -17.00 -5.71
CA PHE A 135 -0.76 -15.78 -6.32
C PHE A 135 0.36 -14.95 -6.97
N CYS A 136 1.61 -15.43 -6.97
CA CYS A 136 2.74 -14.76 -7.58
C CYS A 136 2.72 -14.95 -9.09
N SER A 137 2.13 -13.98 -9.79
CA SER A 137 2.06 -13.98 -11.24
C SER A 137 2.15 -12.55 -11.75
N GLU A 138 3.08 -12.31 -12.67
CA GLU A 138 3.19 -11.02 -13.33
C GLU A 138 1.87 -10.67 -14.02
N ARG A 139 1.33 -9.51 -13.65
CA ARG A 139 0.18 -8.90 -14.30
C ARG A 139 0.37 -7.40 -14.36
N PRO A 140 0.13 -6.76 -15.51
CA PRO A 140 0.10 -5.32 -15.58
C PRO A 140 -1.12 -4.81 -14.82
N ALA A 141 -0.99 -3.64 -14.20
CA ALA A 141 -2.08 -2.98 -13.48
C ALA A 141 -3.37 -2.86 -14.34
N GLY A 142 -3.27 -2.62 -15.65
CA GLY A 142 -4.44 -2.46 -16.54
C GLY A 142 -5.34 -1.29 -16.12
N GLU A 143 -6.43 -1.04 -16.87
CA GLU A 143 -7.30 0.12 -16.59
C GLU A 143 -8.63 -0.19 -15.90
N GLN A 144 -9.15 -1.41 -15.92
CA GLN A 144 -10.49 -1.67 -15.36
C GLN A 144 -10.88 -3.15 -15.18
N ASP A 145 -9.92 -4.05 -14.99
CA ASP A 145 -10.24 -5.46 -14.71
C ASP A 145 -10.97 -5.60 -13.36
N ALA A 146 -11.93 -6.53 -13.31
CA ALA A 146 -12.54 -6.95 -12.05
C ALA A 146 -11.49 -7.61 -11.13
N PRO A 147 -11.53 -7.37 -9.80
CA PRO A 147 -10.63 -8.02 -8.87
C PRO A 147 -10.70 -9.54 -8.95
N ARG A 148 -9.54 -10.18 -9.03
CA ARG A 148 -9.39 -11.64 -9.04
C ARG A 148 -9.16 -12.15 -7.62
N PRO A 149 -9.37 -13.45 -7.37
CA PRO A 149 -8.99 -14.02 -6.10
C PRO A 149 -7.48 -13.88 -5.85
N GLY A 150 -7.12 -13.51 -4.62
CA GLY A 150 -5.77 -13.10 -4.21
C GLY A 150 -5.51 -11.59 -4.31
N ASP A 151 -6.35 -10.83 -5.03
CA ASP A 151 -6.15 -9.39 -5.20
C ASP A 151 -6.41 -8.63 -3.91
N LEU A 152 -5.48 -7.72 -3.61
CA LEU A 152 -5.60 -6.78 -2.51
C LEU A 152 -6.33 -5.53 -2.98
N GLN A 153 -7.39 -5.17 -2.26
CA GLN A 153 -8.08 -3.89 -2.40
C GLN A 153 -7.86 -3.03 -1.17
N LEU A 154 -7.26 -1.86 -1.37
CA LEU A 154 -7.12 -0.81 -0.37
C LEU A 154 -8.22 0.22 -0.59
N ARG A 155 -9.20 0.22 0.32
CA ARG A 155 -10.38 1.09 0.22
C ARG A 155 -10.24 2.27 1.17
N TYR A 156 -10.37 3.48 0.64
CA TYR A 156 -10.26 4.72 1.39
C TYR A 156 -11.52 5.56 1.28
N ARG A 157 -11.79 6.37 2.30
CA ARG A 157 -12.81 7.42 2.28
C ARG A 157 -12.14 8.77 2.33
N LEU A 158 -12.59 9.69 1.46
CA LEU A 158 -12.18 11.08 1.50
C LEU A 158 -13.37 11.94 1.94
N GLN A 159 -13.23 12.68 3.03
CA GLN A 159 -14.27 13.56 3.56
C GLN A 159 -13.66 14.75 4.28
N GLY A 160 -14.14 15.97 3.99
CA GLY A 160 -13.52 17.18 4.52
C GLY A 160 -12.03 17.22 4.15
N TYR A 161 -11.17 17.32 5.15
CA TYR A 161 -9.70 17.30 4.99
C TYR A 161 -9.07 15.99 5.46
N GLN A 162 -9.82 14.88 5.34
CA GLN A 162 -9.44 13.58 5.89
C GLN A 162 -9.44 12.49 4.82
N LEU A 163 -8.50 11.56 4.96
CA LEU A 163 -8.37 10.33 4.21
C LEU A 163 -8.26 9.17 5.20
N ASP A 164 -9.31 8.36 5.28
CA ASP A 164 -9.39 7.22 6.19
C ASP A 164 -9.33 5.90 5.41
N ILE A 165 -8.65 4.90 5.95
CA ILE A 165 -8.74 3.54 5.42
C ILE A 165 -10.01 2.87 5.96
N LEU A 166 -10.90 2.47 5.06
CA LEU A 166 -12.17 1.84 5.44
C LEU A 166 -11.98 0.36 5.75
N ARG A 167 -11.34 -0.37 4.84
CA ARG A 167 -11.05 -1.81 4.97
C ARG A 167 -9.92 -2.22 4.03
N ARG A 168 -9.13 -3.21 4.46
CA ARG A 168 -8.31 -4.03 3.57
C ARG A 168 -9.13 -5.27 3.24
N HIS A 169 -9.45 -5.47 1.99
CA HIS A 169 -10.12 -6.69 1.54
C HIS A 169 -9.18 -7.42 0.59
N ALA A 170 -8.77 -8.62 0.99
CA ALA A 170 -8.21 -9.60 0.06
C ALA A 170 -9.37 -10.49 -0.41
N VAL A 171 -9.48 -10.72 -1.71
CA VAL A 171 -10.45 -11.69 -2.24
C VAL A 171 -9.88 -13.09 -2.01
N LEU A 172 -10.02 -13.66 -0.81
CA LEU A 172 -9.27 -14.86 -0.38
C LEU A 172 -9.74 -16.20 -0.97
N THR A 173 -10.44 -16.22 -2.11
CA THR A 173 -10.81 -17.51 -2.72
C THR A 173 -9.58 -18.13 -3.39
N PRO A 174 -9.18 -19.38 -3.09
CA PRO A 174 -8.09 -20.02 -3.82
C PRO A 174 -8.45 -20.15 -5.31
N PRO A 175 -7.48 -20.01 -6.23
CA PRO A 175 -7.73 -20.33 -7.63
C PRO A 175 -8.11 -21.82 -7.73
N ALA A 176 -9.03 -22.17 -8.64
CA ALA A 176 -9.38 -23.57 -8.88
C ALA A 176 -8.11 -24.36 -9.24
N PRO A 177 -7.94 -25.59 -8.74
CA PRO A 177 -6.78 -26.41 -9.07
C PRO A 177 -6.69 -26.56 -10.59
N LYS A 178 -5.51 -26.34 -11.17
CA LYS A 178 -5.27 -26.63 -12.59
C LYS A 178 -5.58 -28.11 -12.80
N ARG A 179 -6.59 -28.43 -13.63
CA ARG A 179 -6.80 -29.81 -14.08
C ARG A 179 -5.54 -30.24 -14.84
N SER A 180 -4.87 -31.28 -14.36
CA SER A 180 -3.87 -32.00 -15.14
C SER A 180 -4.58 -32.64 -16.33
N SER A 181 -4.18 -32.24 -17.53
CA SER A 181 -4.53 -32.96 -18.78
C SER A 181 -3.68 -34.21 -18.92
#